data_AF-A0AAI8A8K1-F1
#
_entry.id   AF-A0AAI8A8K1-F1
#
_cell.length_a   1.000
_cell.length_b   1.000
_cell.length_c   1.000
_cell.angle_alpha   90.00
_cell.angle_beta   90.00
_cell.angle_gamma   90.00
#
_symmetry.space_group_name_H-M   'P 1'
#
loop_
_entity.id
_entity.type
_entity.pdbx_description
1 polymer ?
#
loop_
_entity_poly.entity_id
_entity_poly.type
_entity_poly.pdbx_seq_one_letter_code
_entity_poly.pdbx_strand_id
1 'polypeptide(L)' 'MDDPDALVAITPPHGIWHHWVIYNISASITKLSEGQIDSSIKILNNSWQEKKYGGPYPPAGKPYRYFF' A
#
# COMPACT_ATOMS: atom_id res chain seq x y z
N MET A 1 1.23 -1.20 -3.16
CA MET A 1 2.12 -0.06 -2.89
C MET A 1 2.97 -0.43 -1.71
N ASP A 2 4.27 -0.56 -1.98
CA ASP A 2 5.24 -1.16 -1.10
C ASP A 2 6.31 -0.15 -0.73
N ASP A 3 6.64 -0.13 0.54
CA ASP A 3 7.73 0.66 1.11
C ASP A 3 8.82 -0.30 1.61
N PRO A 4 9.92 -0.48 0.85
CA PRO A 4 11.05 -1.32 1.22
C PRO A 4 12.05 -0.61 2.16
N ASP A 5 11.83 0.67 2.46
CA ASP A 5 12.68 1.44 3.38
C ASP A 5 12.13 1.37 4.83
N ALA A 6 10.97 0.74 5.03
CA ALA A 6 10.40 0.42 6.32
C ALA A 6 11.36 -0.36 7.22
N LEU A 7 11.34 -0.04 8.51
CA LEU A 7 12.24 -0.67 9.47
C LEU A 7 11.88 -2.15 9.64
N VAL A 8 12.87 -3.04 9.51
CA VAL A 8 12.70 -4.49 9.69
C VAL A 8 12.09 -4.85 11.04
N ALA A 9 12.38 -4.05 12.09
CA ALA A 9 11.82 -4.25 13.42
C ALA A 9 10.28 -4.19 13.47
N ILE A 10 9.64 -3.48 12.54
CA ILE A 10 8.17 -3.35 12.45
C ILE A 10 7.59 -4.06 11.20
N THR A 11 8.45 -4.64 10.35
CA THR A 11 8.08 -5.39 9.13
C THR A 11 8.79 -6.75 9.01
N PRO A 12 8.91 -7.55 10.09
CA PRO A 12 9.56 -8.84 9.97
C PRO A 12 8.72 -9.77 9.08
N PRO A 13 9.36 -10.67 8.30
CA PRO A 13 10.81 -10.90 8.21
C PRO A 13 11.50 -10.16 7.06
N HIS A 14 10.75 -9.52 6.15
CA HIS A 14 11.27 -9.09 4.84
C HIS A 14 11.51 -7.59 4.67
N GLY A 15 11.17 -6.75 5.65
CA GLY A 15 11.49 -5.32 5.58
C GLY A 15 10.56 -4.51 4.65
N ILE A 16 9.36 -5.02 4.35
CA ILE A 16 8.42 -4.35 3.43
C ILE A 16 7.17 -3.95 4.19
N TRP A 17 6.81 -2.66 4.12
CA TRP A 17 5.53 -2.17 4.58
C TRP A 17 4.58 -2.04 3.39
N HIS A 18 3.47 -2.78 3.42
CA HIS A 18 2.44 -2.69 2.40
C HIS A 18 1.47 -1.57 2.77
N HIS A 19 1.47 -0.49 2.00
CA HIS A 19 0.58 0.66 2.18
C HIS A 19 -0.79 0.48 1.52
N TRP A 20 -0.84 -0.34 0.46
CA TRP A 20 -2.06 -0.62 -0.27
C TRP A 20 -1.93 -1.92 -1.05
N VAL A 21 -2.95 -2.77 -0.98
CA VAL A 21 -3.03 -4.00 -1.76
C VAL A 21 -4.43 -4.12 -2.33
N ILE A 22 -4.53 -4.06 -3.66
CA ILE A 22 -5.78 -4.21 -4.40
C ILE A 22 -5.66 -5.35 -5.42
N TYR A 23 -6.76 -6.06 -5.63
CA TYR A 23 -6.81 -7.23 -6.50
C TYR A 23 -8.19 -7.40 -7.13
N ASN A 24 -8.31 -8.34 -8.06
CA ASN A 24 -9.50 -8.56 -8.89
C ASN A 24 -9.95 -7.28 -9.63
N ILE A 25 -8.99 -6.48 -10.09
CA ILE A 25 -9.27 -5.33 -10.95
C ILE A 25 -9.68 -5.86 -12.33
N SER A 26 -10.87 -5.48 -12.80
CA SER A 26 -11.32 -5.80 -14.15
C SER A 26 -10.36 -5.22 -15.19
N ALA A 27 -10.07 -5.97 -16.26
CA ALA A 27 -9.24 -5.49 -17.37
C ALA A 27 -9.82 -4.25 -18.09
N SER A 28 -11.12 -3.97 -17.91
CA SER A 28 -11.75 -2.75 -18.41
C SER A 28 -11.38 -1.49 -17.60
N ILE A 29 -10.88 -1.64 -16.38
CA ILE A 29 -10.46 -0.53 -15.52
C ILE A 29 -9.02 -0.18 -15.89
N THR A 30 -8.86 0.91 -16.62
CA THR A 30 -7.55 1.38 -17.13
C THR A 30 -7.01 2.58 -16.35
N LYS A 31 -7.77 3.09 -15.38
CA LYS A 31 -7.38 4.19 -14.50
C LYS A 31 -8.03 4.06 -13.13
N LEU A 32 -7.35 4.59 -12.12
CA LEU A 32 -7.90 4.81 -10.78
C LEU A 32 -7.89 6.30 -10.51
N SER A 33 -9.06 6.89 -10.24
CA SER A 33 -9.15 8.30 -9.84
C SER A 33 -8.65 8.46 -8.41
N GLU A 34 -7.99 9.59 -8.12
CA GLU A 34 -7.49 9.88 -6.78
C GLU A 34 -8.59 9.80 -5.72
N GLY A 35 -8.32 9.10 -4.62
CA GLY A 35 -9.25 8.94 -3.49
C GLY A 35 -10.51 8.13 -3.80
N GLN A 36 -10.62 7.53 -4.98
CA GLN A 36 -11.78 6.74 -5.38
C GLN A 36 -11.37 5.31 -5.67
N ILE A 37 -12.21 4.35 -5.25
CA ILE A 37 -12.06 2.95 -5.60
C ILE A 37 -13.40 2.39 -6.05
N ASP A 38 -13.40 1.71 -7.19
CA ASP A 38 -14.57 1.02 -7.70
C ASP A 38 -14.94 -0.13 -6.74
N SER A 39 -16.22 -0.32 -6.47
CA SER A 39 -16.72 -1.33 -5.54
C SER A 39 -16.48 -2.77 -6.01
N SER A 40 -16.21 -2.96 -7.30
CA SER A 40 -15.80 -4.24 -7.88
C SER A 40 -14.37 -4.64 -7.50
N ILE A 41 -13.49 -3.67 -7.23
CA ILE A 41 -12.10 -3.91 -6.83
C ILE A 41 -12.08 -4.41 -5.39
N LYS A 42 -11.31 -5.47 -5.13
CA LYS A 42 -11.13 -6.01 -3.78
C LYS A 42 -9.87 -5.44 -3.14
N ILE A 43 -9.94 -5.19 -1.83
CA ILE A 43 -8.85 -4.64 -1.03
C ILE A 43 -8.45 -5.68 0.02
N LEU A 44 -7.16 -6.02 0.08
CA LEU A 44 -6.60 -6.85 1.16
C LEU A 44 -6.18 -5.97 2.33
N ASN A 45 -5.98 -6.62 3.48
CA ASN A 45 -5.40 -5.96 4.64
C ASN A 45 -3.97 -5.49 4.30
N ASN A 46 -3.70 -4.22 4.57
CA ASN A 46 -2.37 -3.64 4.52
C ASN A 46 -1.55 -3.99 5.78
N SER A 47 -0.33 -3.47 5.93
CA SER A 47 0.50 -3.75 7.11
C SER A 47 -0.08 -3.19 8.43
N TRP A 48 -1.02 -2.24 8.38
CA TRP A 48 -1.84 -1.80 9.53
C TRP A 48 -3.04 -2.70 9.83
N GLN A 49 -3.23 -3.79 9.07
CA GLN A 49 -4.40 -4.67 9.12
C GLN A 49 -5.71 -3.97 8.70
N GLU A 50 -5.63 -2.96 7.85
CA GLU A 50 -6.77 -2.19 7.38
C GLU A 50 -7.03 -2.42 5.87
N LYS A 51 -8.30 -2.35 5.45
CA LYS A 51 -8.71 -2.48 4.03
C LYS A 51 -8.83 -1.11 3.35
N LYS A 52 -7.75 -0.32 3.38
CA LYS A 52 -7.66 1.00 2.74
C LYS A 52 -6.22 1.33 2.38
N TYR A 53 -6.05 2.40 1.60
CA TYR A 53 -4.74 3.04 1.44
C TYR A 53 -4.35 3.79 2.72
N GLY A 54 -3.13 3.59 3.21
CA GLY A 54 -2.63 4.23 4.45
C GLY A 54 -1.83 5.52 4.25
N GLY A 55 -1.35 5.82 3.04
CA GLY A 55 -0.48 6.98 2.79
C GLY A 55 0.95 6.84 3.33
N PRO A 56 1.92 7.65 2.86
CA PRO A 56 3.26 7.76 3.46
C PRO A 56 3.19 8.27 4.89
N TYR A 57 3.85 7.58 5.82
CA TYR A 57 4.04 8.06 7.20
C TYR A 57 5.40 7.61 7.77
N PRO A 58 6.53 8.01 7.14
CA PRO A 58 7.84 7.59 7.59
C PRO A 58 8.26 8.33 8.87
N PRO A 59 9.08 7.71 9.73
CA PRO A 59 9.76 8.42 10.82
C PRO A 59 10.60 9.59 10.28
N ALA A 60 10.87 10.58 11.14
CA ALA A 60 11.72 11.71 10.76
C ALA A 60 13.13 11.23 10.36
N GLY A 61 13.64 11.73 9.24
CA GLY A 61 14.97 11.38 8.75
C GLY A 61 15.07 11.36 7.22
N LYS A 62 15.71 10.32 6.69
CA LYS A 62 15.89 10.14 5.24
C LYS A 62 14.53 9.92 4.56
N PRO A 63 14.37 10.36 3.29
CA PRO A 63 13.17 10.08 2.52
C PRO A 63 13.04 8.57 2.25
N TYR A 64 11.80 8.08 2.24
CA TYR A 64 11.46 6.69 1.93
C TYR A 64 10.93 6.60 0.49
N ARG A 65 11.09 5.44 -0.13
CA ARG A 65 10.60 5.16 -1.49
C ARG A 65 9.31 4.35 -1.41
N TYR A 66 8.37 4.70 -2.27
CA TYR A 66 7.08 4.01 -2.37
C TYR A 66 6.91 3.50 -3.80
N PHE A 67 6.82 2.18 -3.96
CA PHE A 67 6.67 1.50 -5.23
C PHE A 67 5.21 1.08 -5.44
N PHE A 68 4.67 1.26 -6.64
CA PHE A 68 3.28 0.96 -6.97
C PHE A 68 3.20 -0.23 -7.93
#